data_AF-A0A7X3ZGZ4-F1
#
_entry.id   AF-A0A7X3ZGZ4-F1
#
_cell.length_a   1.000
_cell.length_b   1.000
_cell.length_c   1.000
_cell.angle_alpha   90.00
_cell.angle_beta   90.00
_cell.angle_gamma   90.00
#
_symmetry.space_group_name_H-M   'P 1'
#
loop_
_entity.id
_entity.type
_entity.pdbx_description
1 polymer ?
#
loop_
_entity_poly.entity_id
_entity_poly.type
_entity_poly.pdbx_seq_one_letter_code
_entity_poly.pdbx_strand_id
1 'polypeptide(L)' 'IMAVEHRELPVAAVQFHPESILTLKDDLGLRLIAQVIGKLAR' A
#
# COMPACT_ATOMS: atom_id res chain seq x y z
N ILE A 1 -10.79 -10.71 5.29
CA ILE A 1 -9.94 -9.53 5.57
C ILE A 1 -8.74 -9.62 4.63
N MET A 2 -8.40 -8.55 3.89
CA MET A 2 -7.39 -8.58 2.81
C MET A 2 -6.17 -7.69 3.07
N ALA A 3 -6.17 -6.96 4.19
CA ALA A 3 -5.08 -6.11 4.64
C ALA A 3 -5.07 -6.07 6.17
N VAL A 4 -3.88 -5.97 6.75
CA VAL A 4 -3.66 -5.79 8.18
C VAL A 4 -2.57 -4.74 8.42
N GLU A 5 -2.66 -4.05 9.55
CA GLU A 5 -1.69 -3.04 9.99
C GLU A 5 -1.29 -3.36 11.43
N HIS A 6 0.00 -3.28 11.73
CA HIS A 6 0.49 -3.40 13.08
C HIS A 6 0.12 -2.15 13.89
N ARG A 7 -0.31 -2.31 15.15
CA ARG A 7 -0.85 -1.20 15.95
C ARG A 7 0.19 -0.14 16.34
N GLU A 8 1.43 -0.58 16.58
CA GLU A 8 2.50 0.27 17.11
C GLU A 8 3.62 0.51 16.08
N LEU A 9 4.12 -0.56 15.45
CA LEU A 9 5.12 -0.49 14.38
C LEU A 9 4.54 0.00 13.05
N PRO A 10 5.32 0.74 12.22
CA PRO A 10 4.90 1.22 10.91
C PRO A 10 4.97 0.10 9.86
N VAL A 11 4.20 -0.97 10.06
CA VAL A 11 4.20 -2.15 9.20
C VAL A 11 2.78 -2.51 8.82
N ALA A 12 2.55 -2.68 7.52
CA ALA A 12 1.28 -3.18 6.98
C ALA A 12 1.53 -4.32 6.00
N ALA A 13 0.58 -5.25 5.91
CA ALA A 13 0.60 -6.37 4.98
C ALA A 13 -0.71 -6.45 4.21
N VAL A 14 -0.62 -6.81 2.94
CA VAL A 14 -1.75 -7.01 2.04
C VAL A 14 -1.68 -8.41 1.44
N GLN A 15 -2.84 -9.00 1.13
CA GLN A 15 -2.89 -10.36 0.58
C GLN A 15 -2.59 -10.40 -0.93
N PHE A 16 -2.71 -9.27 -1.63
CA PHE A 16 -2.43 -9.15 -3.05
C PHE A 16 -0.99 -8.68 -3.31
N HIS A 17 -0.50 -8.89 -4.53
CA HIS A 17 0.79 -8.36 -4.95
C HIS A 17 0.62 -6.89 -5.36
N PRO A 18 1.23 -5.92 -4.65
CA PRO A 18 1.05 -4.49 -4.95
C PRO A 18 1.59 -4.11 -6.35
N GLU A 19 2.48 -4.92 -6.90
CA GLU A 19 3.00 -4.75 -8.26
C GLU A 19 1.90 -4.87 -9.33
N SER A 20 0.89 -5.73 -9.09
CA SER A 20 -0.21 -5.97 -10.04
C SER A 20 -1.14 -4.77 -10.27
N ILE A 21 -1.12 -3.77 -9.38
CA ILE A 21 -1.97 -2.58 -9.49
C ILE A 21 -1.23 -1.36 -10.07
N LEU A 22 0.08 -1.47 -10.33
CA LEU A 22 0.90 -0.33 -10.74
C LEU A 22 0.52 0.24 -12.11
N THR A 23 -0.06 -0.57 -12.99
CA THR A 23 -0.48 -0.20 -14.35
C THR A 23 -1.94 0.22 -14.46
N LEU A 24 -2.63 0.42 -13.33
CA LEU A 24 -3.99 0.95 -13.33
C LEU A 24 -4.05 2.32 -13.99
N LYS A 25 -5.15 2.59 -14.70
CA LYS A 25 -5.40 3.85 -15.40
C LYS A 25 -5.14 5.06 -14.48
N ASP A 26 -4.65 6.15 -15.07
CA ASP A 26 -4.43 7.44 -14.40
C ASP A 26 -3.47 7.31 -13.20
N ASP A 27 -2.49 6.42 -13.30
CA ASP A 27 -1.45 6.14 -12.29
C ASP A 27 -2.03 5.82 -10.89
N LEU A 28 -3.23 5.25 -10.85
CA LEU A 28 -3.96 5.05 -9.60
C LEU A 28 -3.18 4.17 -8.62
N GLY A 29 -2.55 3.10 -9.13
CA GLY A 29 -1.74 2.20 -8.31
C GLY A 29 -0.53 2.90 -7.69
N LEU A 30 0.22 3.66 -8.49
CA LEU A 30 1.38 4.42 -8.03
C LEU A 30 0.99 5.43 -6.94
N ARG A 31 -0.10 6.17 -7.14
CA ARG A 31 -0.61 7.11 -6.13
C ARG A 31 -0.98 6.42 -4.82
N LEU A 32 -1.62 5.25 -4.90
CA LEU A 32 -2.02 4.47 -3.73
C LEU A 32 -0.79 3.99 -2.94
N ILE A 33 0.22 3.45 -3.63
CA ILE A 33 1.48 3.03 -3.01
C ILE A 33 2.23 4.21 -2.37
N ALA A 34 2.29 5.36 -3.05
CA ALA A 34 2.93 6.56 -2.50
C ALA A 34 2.27 7.02 -1.19
N GLN A 35 0.94 6.95 -1.07
CA GLN A 35 0.23 7.26 0.17
C GLN A 35 0.57 6.27 1.29
N VAL A 36 0.63 4.96 0.98
CA VAL A 36 1.00 3.94 1.96
C VAL A 36 2.42 4.15 2.47
N ILE A 37 3.39 4.37 1.56
CA ILE A 37 4.78 4.65 1.94
C ILE A 37 4.85 5.94 2.77
N GLY A 38 4.18 7.01 2.34
CA GLY A 38 4.16 8.28 3.08
C GLY A 38 3.51 8.20 4.46
N LYS A 39 2.62 7.23 4.70
CA LYS A 39 2.05 6.93 6.01
C LYS A 39 3.03 6.14 6.90
N LEU A 40 3.66 5.10 6.35
CA LEU A 40 4.54 4.20 7.12
C LEU A 40 5.96 4.76 7.34
N ALA A 41 6.45 5.65 6.47
CA ALA A 41 7.79 6.22 6.60
C ALA A 41 7.88 7.43 7.55
N ARG A 42 6.79 7.79 8.23
CA ARG A 42 6.74 8.83 9.29
C ARG A 42 6.97 8.20 10.65
#